data_AF-A0A5E6XTG5-F1
#
_entry.id   AF-A0A5E6XTG5-F1
#
_cell.length_a   1.000
_cell.length_b   1.000
_cell.length_c   1.000
_cell.angle_alpha   90.00
_cell.angle_beta   90.00
_cell.angle_gamma   90.00
#
_symmetry.space_group_name_H-M   'P 1'
#
loop_
_entity.id
_entity.type
_entity.pdbx_description
1 polymer ?
#
loop_
_entity_poly.entity_id
_entity_poly.type
_entity_poly.pdbx_seq_one_letter_code
_entity_poly.pdbx_strand_id
1 'polypeptide(L)' 'MLVKLDLNTNDLETLLRQARGFHPEMDDAREKQRLTEALDQLADALEMAMGQSQL' A
#
# COMPACT_ATOMS: atom_id res chain seq x y z
N MET A 1 17.62 -0.79 11.65
CA MET A 1 17.97 -0.76 10.21
C MET A 1 16.73 -0.25 9.48
N LEU A 2 16.75 1.01 9.03
CA LEU A 2 15.64 1.61 8.29
C LEU A 2 15.92 1.36 6.81
N VAL A 3 15.24 0.38 6.22
CA VAL A 3 15.22 0.24 4.76
C VAL A 3 14.53 1.50 4.24
N LYS A 4 15.29 2.37 3.56
CA LYS A 4 14.73 3.56 2.93
C LYS A 4 14.10 3.10 1.62
N LEU A 5 12.78 3.01 1.63
CA LEU A 5 11.99 2.66 0.46
C LEU A 5 12.00 3.87 -0.48
N ASP A 6 12.99 3.92 -1.36
CA ASP A 6 13.10 4.93 -2.42
C ASP A 6 12.40 4.38 -3.66
N LEU A 7 11.10 4.65 -3.73
CA LEU A 7 10.29 4.32 -4.90
C LEU A 7 10.16 5.58 -5.74
N ASN A 8 10.44 5.46 -7.04
CA ASN A 8 10.12 6.52 -7.98
C ASN A 8 8.58 6.68 -8.07
N THR A 9 8.10 7.83 -8.51
CA THR A 9 6.66 8.15 -8.55
C THR A 9 5.85 7.09 -9.30
N ASN A 10 6.36 6.58 -10.43
CA ASN A 10 5.69 5.52 -11.20
C ASN A 10 5.53 4.21 -10.39
N ASP A 11 6.53 3.84 -9.59
CA ASP A 11 6.50 2.64 -8.77
C ASP A 11 5.57 2.82 -7.56
N LEU A 12 5.55 4.02 -6.96
CA LEU A 12 4.58 4.40 -5.91
C LEU A 12 3.14 4.31 -6.42
N GLU A 13 2.86 4.90 -7.58
CA GLU A 13 1.53 4.87 -8.20
C GLU A 13 1.10 3.44 -8.57
N THR A 14 2.04 2.64 -9.11
CA THR A 14 1.79 1.23 -9.41
C THR A 14 1.46 0.44 -8.15
N LEU A 15 2.22 0.64 -7.07
CA LEU A 15 2.01 -0.04 -5.80
C LEU A 15 0.71 0.39 -5.13
N LEU A 16 0.37 1.68 -5.16
CA LEU A 16 -0.91 2.18 -4.66
C LEU A 16 -2.09 1.56 -5.41
N ARG A 17 -2.00 1.50 -6.74
CA ARG A 17 -3.04 0.87 -7.58
C ARG A 17 -3.21 -0.61 -7.25
N GLN A 18 -2.11 -1.33 -7.01
CA GLN A 18 -2.16 -2.72 -6.60
C GLN A 18 -2.76 -2.89 -5.21
N ALA A 19 -2.35 -2.07 -4.23
CA ALA A 19 -2.87 -2.13 -2.87
C ALA A 19 -4.39 -1.93 -2.82
N ARG A 20 -4.93 -1.00 -3.63
CA ARG A 20 -6.38 -0.74 -3.72
C ARG A 20 -7.15 -1.75 -4.57
N GLY A 21 -6.50 -2.33 -5.60
CA GLY A 21 -7.14 -3.24 -6.54
C GLY A 21 -7.08 -4.71 -6.13
N PHE A 22 -6.25 -5.05 -5.15
CA PHE A 22 -6.06 -6.42 -4.69
C PHE A 22 -7.16 -6.84 -3.73
N HIS A 23 -8.00 -7.77 -4.16
CA HIS A 23 -8.98 -8.42 -3.31
C HIS A 23 -8.49 -9.82 -2.92
N PRO A 24 -8.11 -10.05 -1.65
CA PRO A 24 -7.69 -11.36 -1.22
C PRO A 24 -8.85 -12.36 -1.29
N GLU A 25 -8.70 -13.34 -2.17
CA GLU A 25 -9.50 -14.57 -2.19
C GLU A 25 -8.91 -15.54 -1.17
N MET A 26 -9.36 -15.42 0.07
CA MET A 26 -8.94 -16.26 1.19
C MET A 26 -10.16 -16.81 1.91
N ASP A 27 -10.14 -18.11 2.23
CA ASP A 27 -11.19 -18.79 2.98
C ASP A 27 -11.19 -18.39 4.47
N ASP A 28 -10.04 -18.00 5.02
CA ASP A 28 -9.93 -17.54 6.41
C ASP A 28 -10.32 -16.07 6.53
N ALA A 29 -11.48 -15.81 7.15
CA ALA A 29 -12.03 -14.47 7.30
C ALA A 29 -11.14 -13.54 8.15
N ARG A 30 -10.41 -14.07 9.14
CA ARG A 30 -9.54 -13.25 10.00
C ARG A 30 -8.28 -12.84 9.25
N GLU A 31 -7.69 -13.77 8.52
CA GLU A 31 -6.52 -13.47 7.71
C GLU A 31 -6.85 -12.53 6.54
N LYS A 32 -8.02 -12.72 5.93
CA LYS A 32 -8.56 -11.80 4.93
C LYS A 32 -8.70 -10.38 5.49
N GLN A 33 -9.32 -10.23 6.65
CA GLN A 33 -9.49 -8.93 7.31
C GLN A 33 -8.13 -8.29 7.62
N ARG A 34 -7.21 -9.05 8.25
CA ARG A 34 -5.86 -8.56 8.59
C ARG A 34 -5.10 -8.08 7.36
N LEU A 35 -5.21 -8.80 6.25
CA LEU A 35 -4.55 -8.44 4.99
C LEU A 35 -5.18 -7.20 4.36
N THR A 36 -6.51 -7.10 4.36
CA THR A 36 -7.21 -5.89 3.90
C THR A 36 -6.78 -4.66 4.70
N GLU A 37 -6.77 -4.74 6.03
CA GLU A 37 -6.34 -3.63 6.89
C GLU A 37 -4.87 -3.23 6.66
N ALA A 38 -4.00 -4.19 6.37
CA ALA A 38 -2.60 -3.92 6.04
C ALA A 38 -2.45 -3.23 4.68
N LEU A 39 -3.27 -3.60 3.69
CA LEU A 39 -3.27 -2.97 2.36
C LEU A 39 -3.81 -1.54 2.41
N ASP A 40 -4.84 -1.29 3.23
CA ASP A 40 -5.38 0.06 3.47
C ASP A 40 -4.32 0.97 4.12
N GLN A 41 -3.65 0.48 5.17
CA GLN A 41 -2.55 1.23 5.81
C GLN A 41 -1.38 1.50 4.86
N LEU A 42 -1.06 0.54 3.98
CA LEU A 42 -0.04 0.73 2.96
C LEU A 42 -0.46 1.80 1.94
N ALA A 43 -1.71 1.78 1.48
CA ALA A 43 -2.23 2.77 0.54
C ALA A 43 -2.17 4.18 1.12
N ASP A 44 -2.62 4.36 2.38
CA ASP A 44 -2.58 5.65 3.08
C ASP A 44 -1.14 6.18 3.20
N ALA A 45 -0.20 5.32 3.61
CA ALA A 45 1.22 5.69 3.69
C ALA A 45 1.83 6.09 2.34
N LEU A 46 1.44 5.42 1.25
CA LEU A 46 1.88 5.76 -0.11
C LEU A 46 1.28 7.09 -0.58
N GLU A 47 0.00 7.35 -0.29
CA GLU A 47 -0.65 8.62 -0.60
C GLU A 47 -0.01 9.79 0.17
N MET A 48 0.29 9.59 1.45
CA MET A 48 1.04 10.57 2.25
C MET A 48 2.42 10.84 1.64
N ALA A 49 3.16 9.80 1.25
CA ALA A 49 4.49 9.94 0.65
C ALA A 49 4.44 10.70 -0.69
N MET A 50 3.44 10.44 -1.54
CA MET A 50 3.25 11.18 -2.79
C MET A 50 2.86 12.64 -2.54
N GLY A 51 1.99 12.91 -1.56
CA GLY A 51 1.63 14.27 -1.17
C GLY A 51 2.80 15.08 -0.63
N GLN A 52 3.79 14.43 0.00
CA GLN A 52 5.02 15.10 0.47
C GLN A 52 6.07 15.33 -0.62
N SER A 53 6.04 14.58 -1.73
CA SER A 53 6.92 14.80 -2.88
C SER A 53 6.52 16.00 -3.75
N GLN A 54 5.39 16.66 -3.46
CA GLN A 54 4.83 17.75 -4.26
C GLN A 54 4.96 19.16 -3.63
N LEU A 55 5.73 19.27 -2.53
CA LEU A 55 6.11 20.52 -1.84
C LEU A 55 7.62 20.76 -1.96
#